data_AF-A0A7S4VM40-F1
#
_entry.id   AF-A0A7S4VM40-F1
#
_cell.length_a   1.000
_cell.length_b   1.000
_cell.length_c   1.000
_cell.angle_alpha   90.00
_cell.angle_beta   90.00
_cell.angle_gamma   90.00
#
_symmetry.space_group_name_H-M   'P 1'
#
loop_
_entity.id
_entity.type
_entity.pdbx_description
1 polymer ?
#
loop_
_entity_poly.entity_id
_entity_poly.type
_entity_poly.pdbx_seq_one_letter_code
_entity_poly.pdbx_strand_id
1 'polypeptide(L)'
;MSAAGSMLPDQLPTSSGRGSAKGDGKGKAKGGAHSGKGKGKGKAGAGGRGDDRQRPYYDSSSPCGYFVAGYCRSGGRCSMQHSVTYALAVRSEWLQPEDQSAKDALRAAAEQTLGASGIRQEDVFPRVFSRVLSLAAPCASKPGVTQRHPSGSVRRWNRAKEPFGARLDDNDDGFAWEQPPDRAEGGDDGFAWERPRGGLPEPAALGTALAEGGQRLRHLLIFDLEGKYEIIEFPVIAIDLRSQREVGRFQRFVRPLRLFDGYVLTPDSPAAPFPEVLEEFEQWMRKTLGHGLDDMAGARATTAFLTCGDWDCKHVHTQCGICGIPVPSAFRQWVNVKRSYSDAYGGEFRGMKSMLARLKLLDRQGNVMHGFHHLGMHDVENIGRCVLRLLEDGVEIQINGWMT
;
A
#
# COMPACT_ATOMS: atom_id res chain seq x y z
N MET A 1 62.20 14.19 13.27
CA MET A 1 63.15 14.60 12.23
C MET A 1 62.48 14.27 10.90
N SER A 2 61.79 15.22 10.27
CA SER A 2 62.31 16.16 9.25
C SER A 2 62.39 15.50 7.85
N ALA A 3 61.99 16.11 6.73
CA ALA A 3 61.16 17.29 6.47
C ALA A 3 60.74 17.34 4.97
N ALA A 4 59.56 17.91 4.69
CA ALA A 4 59.22 18.93 3.67
C ALA A 4 59.54 18.80 2.15
N GLY A 5 58.66 19.44 1.35
CA GLY A 5 58.71 19.60 -0.12
C GLY A 5 57.40 19.11 -0.77
N SER A 6 56.35 19.90 -1.04
CA SER A 6 56.19 21.29 -1.50
C SER A 6 56.69 21.56 -2.92
N MET A 7 55.76 21.73 -3.87
CA MET A 7 55.63 22.94 -4.72
C MET A 7 54.41 22.87 -5.67
N LEU A 8 53.51 23.85 -5.54
CA LEU A 8 52.68 24.40 -6.63
C LEU A 8 53.48 25.55 -7.27
N PRO A 9 53.27 25.89 -8.56
CA PRO A 9 52.36 27.02 -8.93
C PRO A 9 51.69 26.77 -10.33
N ASP A 10 50.91 27.64 -11.00
CA ASP A 10 50.33 28.97 -10.70
C ASP A 10 49.11 29.28 -11.63
N GLN A 11 48.33 30.30 -11.24
CA GLN A 11 47.52 31.27 -12.02
C GLN A 11 46.52 30.88 -13.16
N LEU A 12 45.48 31.73 -13.21
CA LEU A 12 44.44 31.89 -14.23
C LEU A 12 44.96 32.45 -15.57
N PRO A 13 44.08 32.54 -16.59
CA PRO A 13 43.83 33.87 -17.14
C PRO A 13 42.36 34.27 -17.16
N THR A 14 42.12 35.58 -17.05
CA THR A 14 40.85 36.24 -17.33
C THR A 14 40.80 36.69 -18.79
N SER A 15 39.61 36.81 -19.37
CA SER A 15 39.42 37.60 -20.59
C SER A 15 38.08 38.31 -20.57
N SER A 16 38.14 39.65 -20.60
CA SER A 16 36.98 40.53 -20.74
C SER A 16 36.76 40.90 -22.20
N GLY A 17 35.51 41.12 -22.60
CA GLY A 17 35.14 41.56 -23.95
C GLY A 17 33.95 42.51 -23.91
N ARG A 18 34.19 43.80 -24.19
CA ARG A 18 33.15 44.84 -24.28
C ARG A 18 32.55 44.91 -25.70
N GLY A 19 31.28 45.28 -25.80
CA GLY A 19 30.64 45.71 -27.05
C GLY A 19 29.37 46.52 -26.75
N SER A 20 29.36 47.81 -27.06
CA SER A 20 28.30 48.76 -26.66
C SER A 20 27.53 49.33 -27.85
N ALA A 21 26.21 49.52 -27.71
CA ALA A 21 25.37 50.58 -28.30
C ALA A 21 23.87 50.22 -28.10
N LYS A 22 22.88 51.11 -28.01
CA LYS A 22 22.65 52.53 -27.64
C LYS A 22 21.19 52.84 -28.09
N GLY A 23 20.51 53.81 -27.47
CA GLY A 23 19.18 54.31 -27.90
C GLY A 23 18.06 53.97 -26.91
N ASP A 24 17.82 54.73 -25.84
CA ASP A 24 17.18 56.07 -25.76
C ASP A 24 15.66 56.08 -26.02
N GLY A 25 14.85 56.55 -25.05
CA GLY A 25 13.38 56.54 -25.23
C GLY A 25 12.44 57.06 -24.12
N LYS A 26 12.85 58.03 -23.28
CA LYS A 26 12.04 58.95 -22.42
C LYS A 26 10.52 58.70 -22.17
N GLY A 27 10.07 58.76 -20.91
CA GLY A 27 8.65 59.02 -20.60
C GLY A 27 8.25 59.24 -19.12
N LYS A 28 8.07 60.50 -18.70
CA LYS A 28 7.49 60.98 -17.41
C LYS A 28 6.06 60.43 -17.14
N ALA A 29 5.38 60.51 -15.98
CA ALA A 29 5.62 60.74 -14.52
C ALA A 29 4.30 61.30 -13.91
N LYS A 30 4.02 61.08 -12.60
CA LYS A 30 2.82 61.56 -11.80
C LYS A 30 1.48 60.89 -12.19
N GLY A 31 0.46 60.66 -11.36
CA GLY A 31 0.15 60.95 -9.93
C GLY A 31 -1.23 61.64 -9.79
N GLY A 32 -2.19 61.25 -8.91
CA GLY A 32 -2.24 60.25 -7.83
C GLY A 32 -3.58 60.33 -7.05
N ALA A 33 -3.57 60.07 -5.72
CA ALA A 33 -4.65 60.31 -4.71
C ALA A 33 -5.84 59.32 -4.52
N HIS A 34 -6.04 58.95 -3.25
CA HIS A 34 -7.23 58.60 -2.45
C HIS A 34 -8.57 58.07 -3.03
N SER A 35 -8.99 56.91 -2.49
CA SER A 35 -10.20 56.72 -1.65
C SER A 35 -10.06 55.37 -0.91
N GLY A 36 -10.80 54.94 0.11
CA GLY A 36 -11.90 55.52 0.91
C GLY A 36 -12.56 54.37 1.70
N LYS A 37 -12.64 54.43 3.05
CA LYS A 37 -13.20 53.32 3.85
C LYS A 37 -14.73 53.21 3.66
N GLY A 38 -15.22 52.03 3.27
CA GLY A 38 -16.65 51.70 3.26
C GLY A 38 -16.93 50.33 3.89
N LYS A 39 -17.71 50.29 4.98
CA LYS A 39 -18.25 49.05 5.55
C LYS A 39 -19.56 48.69 4.82
N GLY A 40 -19.59 47.55 4.14
CA GLY A 40 -20.81 46.98 3.55
C GLY A 40 -21.01 45.54 4.00
N LYS A 41 -22.10 45.24 4.73
CA LYS A 41 -22.50 43.86 5.05
C LYS A 41 -23.18 43.24 3.83
N GLY A 42 -22.47 42.38 3.10
CA GLY A 42 -23.04 41.54 2.04
C GLY A 42 -23.09 40.08 2.48
N LYS A 43 -24.29 39.52 2.68
CA LYS A 43 -24.46 38.05 2.73
C LYS A 43 -24.29 37.52 1.30
N ALA A 44 -23.21 36.80 1.04
CA ALA A 44 -23.05 36.01 -0.18
C ALA A 44 -22.98 34.53 0.20
N GLY A 45 -24.15 33.88 0.21
CA GLY A 45 -24.20 32.42 0.09
C GLY A 45 -23.97 32.07 -1.37
N ALA A 46 -22.83 31.47 -1.68
CA ALA A 46 -22.56 30.89 -3.00
C ALA A 46 -21.98 29.49 -2.75
N GLY A 47 -22.75 28.47 -3.12
CA GLY A 47 -22.33 27.08 -2.98
C GLY A 47 -21.21 26.76 -3.98
N GLY A 48 -19.97 26.74 -3.51
CA GLY A 48 -18.87 26.15 -4.26
C GLY A 48 -19.04 24.63 -4.29
N ARG A 49 -19.59 24.10 -5.39
CA ARG A 49 -19.35 22.69 -5.76
C ARG A 49 -17.90 22.59 -6.23
N GLY A 50 -16.98 22.53 -5.27
CA GLY A 50 -15.59 22.18 -5.52
C GLY A 50 -15.49 20.69 -5.81
N ASP A 51 -14.84 20.34 -6.91
CA ASP A 51 -14.47 18.97 -7.28
C ASP A 51 -13.33 18.49 -6.35
N ASP A 52 -13.68 18.19 -5.09
CA ASP A 52 -12.73 17.74 -4.07
C ASP A 52 -12.35 16.27 -4.28
N ARG A 53 -11.71 15.99 -5.41
CA ARG A 53 -10.94 14.75 -5.63
C ARG A 53 -9.73 14.81 -4.72
N GLN A 54 -9.94 14.51 -3.44
CA GLN A 54 -8.88 14.42 -2.45
C GLN A 54 -7.84 13.42 -2.93
N ARG A 55 -6.68 13.96 -3.31
CA ARG A 55 -5.48 13.17 -3.55
C ARG A 55 -5.20 12.29 -2.32
N PRO A 56 -4.62 11.09 -2.49
CA PRO A 56 -4.30 10.23 -1.37
C PRO A 56 -3.51 11.00 -0.30
N TYR A 57 -3.99 10.95 0.94
CA TYR A 57 -3.31 11.58 2.05
C TYR A 57 -2.07 10.74 2.40
N TYR A 58 -0.90 11.30 2.13
CA TYR A 58 0.39 10.74 2.57
C TYR A 58 0.82 11.43 3.85
N ASP A 59 1.15 10.65 4.87
CA ASP A 59 1.76 11.16 6.10
C ASP A 59 3.13 11.77 5.77
N SER A 60 3.36 13.01 6.17
CA SER A 60 4.61 13.70 5.88
C SER A 60 5.84 13.11 6.58
N SER A 61 5.63 12.30 7.62
CA SER A 61 6.70 11.54 8.27
C SER A 61 6.99 10.20 7.57
N SER A 62 6.17 9.76 6.61
CA SER A 62 6.43 8.51 5.87
C SER A 62 7.65 8.64 4.94
N PRO A 63 8.49 7.60 4.80
CA PRO A 63 9.45 7.50 3.70
C PRO A 63 8.77 7.56 2.33
N CYS A 64 9.35 8.29 1.37
CA CYS A 64 8.86 8.30 0.00
C CYS A 64 9.31 7.04 -0.75
N GLY A 65 8.41 6.07 -0.96
CA GLY A 65 8.71 4.82 -1.66
C GLY A 65 9.42 5.03 -3.01
N TYR A 66 8.94 5.97 -3.86
CA TYR A 66 9.57 6.29 -5.14
C TYR A 66 11.00 6.82 -5.02
N PHE A 67 11.27 7.69 -4.03
CA PHE A 67 12.63 8.20 -3.79
C PHE A 67 13.59 7.08 -3.39
N VAL A 68 13.15 6.19 -2.50
CA VAL A 68 13.93 5.04 -2.01
C VAL A 68 14.12 4.00 -3.12
N ALA A 69 13.10 3.77 -3.96
CA ALA A 69 13.15 2.92 -5.14
C ALA A 69 14.14 3.41 -6.22
N GLY A 70 14.45 4.71 -6.22
CA GLY A 70 15.50 5.27 -7.07
C GLY A 70 15.19 6.64 -7.68
N TYR A 71 13.95 7.12 -7.72
CA TYR A 71 13.66 8.48 -8.23
C TYR A 71 12.26 8.97 -7.84
N CYS A 72 12.18 10.19 -7.31
CA CYS A 72 10.91 10.86 -7.01
C CYS A 72 10.71 12.11 -7.88
N ARG A 73 9.75 12.04 -8.82
CA ARG A 73 9.37 13.15 -9.73
C ARG A 73 8.97 14.45 -9.01
N SER A 74 8.48 14.35 -7.77
CA SER A 74 8.12 15.53 -6.97
C SER A 74 9.34 16.30 -6.46
N GLY A 75 10.52 15.67 -6.39
CA GLY A 75 11.76 16.28 -5.90
C GLY A 75 11.57 16.92 -4.52
N GLY A 76 12.13 18.12 -4.32
CA GLY A 76 11.95 18.90 -3.09
C GLY A 76 10.53 19.43 -2.82
N ARG A 77 9.54 19.08 -3.65
CA ARG A 77 8.10 19.34 -3.39
C ARG A 77 7.35 18.08 -2.94
N CYS A 78 8.04 16.96 -2.73
CA CYS A 78 7.44 15.79 -2.12
C CYS A 78 7.02 16.11 -0.68
N SER A 79 5.83 15.67 -0.26
CA SER A 79 5.39 15.80 1.13
C SER A 79 5.97 14.73 2.06
N MET A 80 6.49 13.63 1.50
CA MET A 80 7.10 12.50 2.20
C MET A 80 8.63 12.64 2.30
N GLN A 81 9.24 11.87 3.20
CA GLN A 81 10.66 11.96 3.51
C GLN A 81 11.57 11.36 2.43
N HIS A 82 12.58 12.14 2.03
CA HIS A 82 13.63 11.76 1.08
C HIS A 82 14.92 11.39 1.83
N SER A 83 14.87 10.32 2.63
CA SER A 83 15.99 9.83 3.44
C SER A 83 16.10 8.31 3.32
N VAL A 84 17.12 7.82 2.60
CA VAL A 84 17.39 6.39 2.44
C VAL A 84 17.72 5.74 3.78
N THR A 85 18.55 6.40 4.60
CA THR A 85 18.90 5.94 5.96
C THR A 85 17.67 5.72 6.83
N TYR A 86 16.71 6.66 6.81
CA TYR A 86 15.47 6.53 7.57
C TYR A 86 14.58 5.41 7.02
N ALA A 87 14.41 5.31 5.69
CA ALA A 87 13.65 4.24 5.07
C ALA A 87 14.22 2.84 5.39
N LEU A 88 15.55 2.71 5.39
CA LEU A 88 16.24 1.48 5.76
C LEU A 88 16.14 1.17 7.25
N ALA A 89 16.10 2.17 8.12
CA ALA A 89 15.87 1.98 9.55
C ALA A 89 14.44 1.52 9.85
N VAL A 90 13.42 2.11 9.19
CA VAL A 90 12.02 1.65 9.26
C VAL A 90 11.93 0.19 8.80
N ARG A 91 12.52 -0.13 7.64
CA ARG A 91 12.58 -1.49 7.10
C ARG A 91 13.30 -2.48 8.03
N SER A 92 14.40 -2.06 8.67
CA SER A 92 15.18 -2.93 9.56
C SER A 92 14.40 -3.28 10.83
N GLU A 93 13.72 -2.30 11.42
CA GLU A 93 12.78 -2.52 12.54
C GLU A 93 11.63 -3.42 12.10
N TRP A 94 11.04 -3.16 10.93
CA TRP A 94 9.92 -3.95 10.43
C TRP A 94 10.26 -5.41 10.16
N LEU A 95 11.47 -5.70 9.66
CA LEU A 95 11.96 -7.08 9.49
C LEU A 95 12.33 -7.76 10.81
N GLN A 96 12.63 -6.98 11.86
CA GLN A 96 13.08 -7.46 13.16
C GLN A 96 12.31 -6.77 14.31
N PRO A 97 10.98 -6.95 14.39
CA PRO A 97 10.08 -6.18 15.27
C PRO A 97 10.34 -6.36 16.77
N GLU A 98 11.17 -7.32 17.16
CA GLU A 98 11.57 -7.55 18.56
C GLU A 98 12.98 -7.01 18.87
N ASP A 99 13.82 -6.74 17.86
CA ASP A 99 15.18 -6.24 18.06
C ASP A 99 15.19 -4.80 18.60
N GLN A 100 15.83 -4.62 19.75
CA GLN A 100 16.00 -3.32 20.38
C GLN A 100 17.00 -2.44 19.60
N SER A 101 18.05 -3.03 18.99
CA SER A 101 19.03 -2.28 18.21
C SER A 101 18.39 -1.67 16.95
N ALA A 102 17.56 -2.43 16.25
CA ALA A 102 16.77 -1.92 15.13
C ALA A 102 15.83 -0.76 15.53
N LYS A 103 15.17 -0.85 16.70
CA LYS A 103 14.31 0.22 17.23
C LYS A 103 15.09 1.48 17.60
N ASP A 104 16.26 1.33 18.20
CA ASP A 104 17.11 2.47 18.56
C ASP A 104 17.75 3.13 17.33
N ALA A 105 18.14 2.34 16.33
CA ALA A 105 18.55 2.85 15.01
C ALA A 105 17.42 3.61 14.31
N LEU A 106 16.18 3.12 14.37
CA LEU A 106 15.01 3.82 13.85
C LEU A 106 14.74 5.14 14.58
N ARG A 107 14.86 5.17 15.92
CA ARG A 107 14.75 6.43 16.70
C ARG A 107 15.78 7.47 16.24
N ALA A 108 17.05 7.08 16.13
CA ALA A 108 18.13 7.96 15.72
C ALA A 108 17.96 8.47 14.27
N ALA A 109 17.66 7.57 13.32
CA ALA A 109 17.47 7.93 11.91
C ALA A 109 16.21 8.79 11.69
N ALA A 110 15.16 8.56 12.49
CA ALA A 110 14.00 9.43 12.53
C ALA A 110 14.39 10.81 13.05
N GLU A 111 15.09 10.92 14.19
CA GLU A 111 15.42 12.21 14.81
C GLU A 111 16.27 13.09 13.88
N GLN A 112 17.21 12.47 13.18
CA GLN A 112 18.01 13.14 12.13
C GLN A 112 17.16 13.63 10.93
N THR A 113 16.08 12.93 10.57
CA THR A 113 15.28 13.20 9.37
C THR A 113 14.09 14.13 9.63
N LEU A 114 13.37 13.90 10.73
CA LEU A 114 12.14 14.61 11.12
C LEU A 114 12.39 15.76 12.10
N GLY A 115 13.56 15.76 12.77
CA GLY A 115 13.87 16.64 13.89
C GLY A 115 13.15 16.24 15.18
N ALA A 116 13.73 16.60 16.33
CA ALA A 116 13.17 16.29 17.65
C ALA A 116 11.72 16.83 17.85
N SER A 117 11.35 17.94 17.20
CA SER A 117 9.99 18.48 17.23
C SER A 117 9.00 17.76 16.31
N GLY A 118 9.48 17.11 15.24
CA GLY A 118 8.68 16.22 14.39
C GLY A 118 8.44 14.86 15.04
N ILE A 119 9.26 14.49 16.02
CA ILE A 119 9.10 13.29 16.85
C ILE A 119 8.62 13.69 18.23
N ARG A 120 7.35 14.07 18.31
CA ARG A 120 6.61 13.81 19.53
C ARG A 120 6.54 12.30 19.68
N GLN A 121 7.20 11.77 20.71
CA GLN A 121 7.46 10.35 20.86
C GLN A 121 6.14 9.56 20.86
N GLU A 122 5.09 10.14 21.44
CA GLU A 122 3.72 9.63 21.45
C GLU A 122 3.04 9.51 20.06
N ASP A 123 3.38 10.35 19.09
CA ASP A 123 2.73 10.38 17.75
C ASP A 123 3.39 9.42 16.76
N VAL A 124 4.73 9.32 16.80
CA VAL A 124 5.52 8.45 15.91
C VAL A 124 5.76 7.09 16.58
N PHE A 125 6.14 7.07 17.85
CA PHE A 125 6.61 5.89 18.59
C PHE A 125 5.66 5.51 19.75
N PRO A 126 4.48 4.98 19.41
CA PRO A 126 4.41 3.52 19.27
C PRO A 126 3.80 3.07 17.95
N ARG A 127 3.48 4.02 17.07
CA ARG A 127 2.75 3.83 15.82
C ARG A 127 3.59 3.12 14.77
N VAL A 128 4.85 3.53 14.57
CA VAL A 128 5.75 2.97 13.54
C VAL A 128 6.53 1.74 14.01
N PHE A 129 6.35 1.29 15.26
CA PHE A 129 6.98 0.05 15.73
C PHE A 129 6.14 -1.15 15.36
N SER A 130 6.77 -2.03 14.60
CA SER A 130 6.20 -3.25 14.06
C SER A 130 6.03 -4.29 15.16
N ARG A 131 5.14 -5.27 14.97
CA ARG A 131 4.92 -6.35 15.95
C ARG A 131 4.66 -7.68 15.26
N VAL A 132 5.31 -8.73 15.76
CA VAL A 132 5.03 -10.12 15.35
C VAL A 132 3.54 -10.40 15.49
N LEU A 133 2.89 -10.72 14.38
CA LEU A 133 1.46 -10.96 14.38
C LEU A 133 1.16 -12.35 14.96
N SER A 134 0.28 -12.39 15.98
CA SER A 134 -0.22 -13.65 16.52
C SER A 134 -1.59 -13.47 17.16
N LEU A 135 -2.45 -14.47 17.03
CA LEU A 135 -3.53 -14.62 18.00
C LEU A 135 -2.95 -15.16 19.31
N ALA A 136 -3.51 -14.69 20.43
CA ALA A 136 -3.17 -15.27 21.73
C ALA A 136 -3.55 -16.75 21.72
N ALA A 137 -2.64 -17.62 22.18
CA ALA A 137 -2.96 -19.03 22.38
C ALA A 137 -4.23 -19.12 23.25
N PRO A 138 -5.23 -19.98 22.91
CA PRO A 138 -6.43 -20.13 23.71
C PRO A 138 -6.03 -20.40 25.15
N CYS A 139 -6.31 -19.45 26.04
CA CYS A 139 -6.03 -19.61 27.47
C CYS A 139 -6.75 -20.88 27.92
N ALA A 140 -5.99 -21.89 28.35
CA ALA A 140 -6.53 -23.20 28.68
C ALA A 140 -7.68 -23.00 29.68
N SER A 141 -8.91 -23.19 29.19
CA SER A 141 -10.10 -22.79 29.93
C SER A 141 -10.12 -23.53 31.26
N LYS A 142 -10.14 -22.78 32.37
CA LYS A 142 -10.32 -23.37 33.70
C LYS A 142 -11.51 -24.34 33.63
N PRO A 143 -11.37 -25.60 34.04
CA PRO A 143 -12.45 -26.57 33.90
C PRO A 143 -13.66 -26.11 34.70
N GLY A 144 -14.81 -25.94 34.03
CA GLY A 144 -16.09 -25.70 34.68
C GLY A 144 -16.66 -24.28 34.65
N VAL A 145 -16.77 -23.63 33.48
CA VAL A 145 -17.89 -22.72 33.20
C VAL A 145 -18.45 -23.01 31.81
N THR A 146 -19.61 -23.67 31.73
CA THR A 146 -20.36 -23.83 30.49
C THR A 146 -21.07 -22.52 30.13
N GLN A 147 -20.42 -21.68 29.33
CA GLN A 147 -21.13 -20.56 28.70
C GLN A 147 -22.13 -21.11 27.66
N ARG A 148 -23.42 -21.10 28.02
CA ARG A 148 -24.49 -21.31 27.05
C ARG A 148 -24.59 -20.08 26.15
N HIS A 149 -24.16 -20.19 24.89
CA HIS A 149 -24.59 -19.23 23.87
C HIS A 149 -26.12 -19.34 23.70
N PRO A 150 -26.88 -18.23 23.82
CA PRO A 150 -28.30 -18.25 23.53
C PRO A 150 -28.49 -18.38 22.01
N SER A 151 -29.32 -19.34 21.59
CA SER A 151 -29.71 -19.57 20.20
C SER A 151 -30.62 -18.43 19.69
N GLY A 152 -30.01 -17.31 19.32
CA GLY A 152 -30.70 -16.17 18.71
C GLY A 152 -31.06 -16.45 17.25
N SER A 153 -32.35 -16.60 16.96
CA SER A 153 -32.84 -16.71 15.58
C SER A 153 -32.56 -15.42 14.78
N VAL A 154 -31.78 -15.54 13.69
CA VAL A 154 -31.54 -14.42 12.77
C VAL A 154 -32.84 -14.12 12.03
N ARG A 155 -33.50 -13.01 12.39
CA ARG A 155 -34.73 -12.57 11.70
C ARG A 155 -34.38 -12.02 10.32
N ARG A 156 -34.88 -12.71 9.29
CA ARG A 156 -34.76 -12.37 7.86
C ARG A 156 -35.47 -11.04 7.56
N TRP A 157 -34.70 -9.98 7.29
CA TRP A 157 -35.25 -8.70 6.83
C TRP A 157 -35.46 -8.73 5.30
N ASN A 158 -36.71 -8.92 4.87
CA ASN A 158 -37.10 -8.68 3.48
C ASN A 158 -37.39 -7.18 3.29
N ARG A 159 -36.77 -6.54 2.28
CA ARG A 159 -37.22 -5.26 1.73
C ARG A 159 -37.29 -5.39 0.20
N ALA A 160 -38.44 -5.05 -0.37
CA ALA A 160 -38.71 -5.15 -1.79
C ALA A 160 -37.88 -4.15 -2.61
N LYS A 161 -37.64 -4.49 -3.89
CA LYS A 161 -37.15 -3.58 -4.92
C LYS A 161 -38.32 -3.08 -5.77
N GLU A 162 -38.28 -1.82 -6.16
CA GLU A 162 -39.07 -1.22 -7.25
C GLU A 162 -38.07 -0.53 -8.23
N PRO A 163 -38.32 -0.49 -9.56
CA PRO A 163 -37.29 -0.14 -10.55
C PRO A 163 -37.49 1.21 -11.26
N PHE A 164 -36.39 1.84 -11.66
CA PHE A 164 -36.24 2.89 -12.68
C PHE A 164 -34.80 2.78 -13.25
N GLY A 165 -34.49 2.97 -14.54
CA GLY A 165 -35.34 3.15 -15.73
C GLY A 165 -34.67 4.02 -16.81
N ALA A 166 -34.15 3.40 -17.90
CA ALA A 166 -33.74 4.02 -19.19
C ALA A 166 -32.54 5.02 -19.22
N ARG A 167 -31.82 5.29 -20.34
CA ARG A 167 -31.50 4.61 -21.64
C ARG A 167 -30.53 5.52 -22.47
N LEU A 168 -29.91 4.99 -23.54
CA LEU A 168 -29.21 5.64 -24.69
C LEU A 168 -27.71 5.95 -24.47
N ASP A 169 -26.73 5.47 -25.27
CA ASP A 169 -26.44 5.52 -26.74
C ASP A 169 -25.75 6.88 -27.11
N ASP A 170 -24.71 7.05 -27.95
CA ASP A 170 -24.02 6.22 -28.96
C ASP A 170 -22.55 6.71 -29.28
N ASN A 171 -21.79 5.86 -30.01
CA ASN A 171 -20.52 5.94 -30.79
C ASN A 171 -19.80 7.28 -31.13
N ASP A 172 -18.46 7.29 -31.31
CA ASP A 172 -17.76 7.12 -32.63
C ASP A 172 -16.28 7.62 -32.69
N ASP A 173 -15.39 6.73 -33.19
CA ASP A 173 -14.13 6.83 -33.97
C ASP A 173 -13.13 8.03 -33.97
N GLY A 174 -11.82 7.69 -33.93
CA GLY A 174 -10.71 8.57 -34.35
C GLY A 174 -9.29 8.14 -33.87
N PHE A 175 -8.33 7.90 -34.79
CA PHE A 175 -6.99 7.36 -34.49
C PHE A 175 -5.89 8.46 -34.51
N ALA A 176 -5.26 8.76 -33.37
CA ALA A 176 -3.98 9.48 -33.27
C ALA A 176 -3.30 9.23 -31.91
N TRP A 177 -1.97 9.05 -31.89
CA TRP A 177 -1.20 8.87 -30.65
C TRP A 177 -0.81 10.22 -30.03
N GLU A 178 -1.54 10.64 -29.00
CA GLU A 178 -1.17 11.73 -28.08
C GLU A 178 -1.31 11.27 -26.61
N GLN A 179 -0.98 12.15 -25.64
CA GLN A 179 -0.81 11.80 -24.22
C GLN A 179 -1.97 10.97 -23.65
N PRO A 180 -1.71 9.97 -22.77
CA PRO A 180 -2.78 9.21 -22.14
C PRO A 180 -3.67 10.15 -21.31
N PRO A 181 -4.98 10.26 -21.61
CA PRO A 181 -5.85 11.22 -20.96
C PRO A 181 -6.04 10.87 -19.48
N ASP A 182 -6.32 11.88 -18.67
CA ASP A 182 -6.59 11.76 -17.23
C ASP A 182 -7.74 10.78 -16.94
N ARG A 183 -7.40 9.50 -16.76
CA ARG A 183 -8.29 8.53 -16.12
C ARG A 183 -8.47 8.98 -14.67
N ALA A 184 -9.67 9.47 -14.39
CA ALA A 184 -10.13 10.03 -13.13
C ALA A 184 -9.41 9.44 -11.90
N GLU A 185 -8.66 10.30 -11.20
CA GLU A 185 -8.23 10.02 -9.83
C GLU A 185 -9.48 9.72 -8.97
N GLY A 186 -9.48 8.61 -8.23
CA GLY A 186 -10.62 8.20 -7.40
C GLY A 186 -11.72 7.41 -8.11
N GLY A 187 -11.39 6.64 -9.15
CA GLY A 187 -12.31 5.67 -9.76
C GLY A 187 -12.58 4.44 -8.88
N ASP A 188 -13.86 4.21 -8.60
CA ASP A 188 -14.43 2.91 -8.19
C ASP A 188 -13.90 1.79 -9.11
N ASP A 189 -13.64 0.58 -8.59
CA ASP A 189 -12.98 -0.50 -9.37
C ASP A 189 -13.88 -1.16 -10.45
N GLY A 190 -15.03 -0.55 -10.73
CA GLY A 190 -15.85 -0.78 -11.93
C GLY A 190 -16.57 -2.11 -11.97
N PHE A 191 -16.46 -2.93 -10.92
CA PHE A 191 -17.06 -4.25 -10.84
C PHE A 191 -18.35 -4.23 -10.01
N ALA A 192 -19.46 -3.91 -10.69
CA ALA A 192 -20.77 -4.24 -10.17
C ALA A 192 -20.88 -5.76 -9.99
N TRP A 193 -21.19 -6.21 -8.77
CA TRP A 193 -21.41 -7.61 -8.45
C TRP A 193 -22.65 -8.18 -9.16
N GLU A 194 -22.50 -8.74 -10.36
CA GLU A 194 -23.50 -9.66 -10.90
C GLU A 194 -23.44 -10.99 -10.12
N ARG A 195 -24.38 -11.17 -9.19
CA ARG A 195 -24.71 -12.52 -8.70
C ARG A 195 -25.11 -13.38 -9.90
N PRO A 196 -24.65 -14.64 -10.01
CA PRO A 196 -25.17 -15.55 -11.02
C PRO A 196 -26.70 -15.57 -11.00
N ARG A 197 -27.33 -15.44 -12.18
CA ARG A 197 -28.79 -15.57 -12.33
C ARG A 197 -29.21 -17.04 -12.26
N GLY A 198 -29.07 -17.58 -11.06
CA GLY A 198 -29.46 -18.92 -10.65
C GLY A 198 -29.44 -18.95 -9.12
N GLY A 199 -30.58 -19.22 -8.50
CA GLY A 199 -30.66 -19.29 -7.04
C GLY A 199 -29.77 -20.41 -6.52
N LEU A 200 -29.07 -20.18 -5.40
CA LEU A 200 -28.52 -21.27 -4.61
C LEU A 200 -29.67 -22.22 -4.24
N PRO A 201 -29.52 -23.54 -4.39
CA PRO A 201 -30.53 -24.46 -3.91
C PRO A 201 -30.72 -24.28 -2.40
N GLU A 202 -31.97 -24.36 -1.93
CA GLU A 202 -32.29 -24.38 -0.50
C GLU A 202 -31.49 -25.49 0.21
N PRO A 203 -31.03 -25.28 1.45
CA PRO A 203 -30.23 -26.25 2.19
C PRO A 203 -31.10 -27.44 2.62
N ALA A 204 -31.30 -28.39 1.70
CA ALA A 204 -31.84 -29.70 2.01
C ALA A 204 -30.99 -30.35 3.10
N ALA A 205 -31.66 -30.97 4.07
CA ALA A 205 -31.06 -31.47 5.30
C ALA A 205 -29.86 -32.42 5.04
N LEU A 206 -28.65 -31.89 5.21
CA LEU A 206 -27.40 -32.63 5.10
C LEU A 206 -26.79 -32.77 6.50
N GLY A 207 -27.23 -33.82 7.19
CA GLY A 207 -26.45 -34.36 8.30
C GLY A 207 -25.14 -34.97 7.79
N THR A 208 -24.06 -34.79 8.55
CA THR A 208 -22.86 -35.66 8.55
C THR A 208 -22.37 -36.16 7.18
N ALA A 209 -21.94 -35.24 6.33
CA ALA A 209 -21.06 -35.53 5.20
C ALA A 209 -20.12 -34.35 4.95
N LEU A 210 -19.06 -34.24 5.75
CA LEU A 210 -17.89 -33.46 5.35
C LEU A 210 -17.31 -34.14 4.11
N ALA A 211 -17.22 -33.42 2.99
CA ALA A 211 -16.55 -33.93 1.81
C ALA A 211 -15.05 -34.06 2.08
N GLU A 212 -14.59 -35.27 2.34
CA GLU A 212 -13.16 -35.59 2.45
C GLU A 212 -12.49 -35.33 1.09
N GLY A 213 -11.54 -34.39 1.03
CA GLY A 213 -10.72 -34.17 -0.18
C GLY A 213 -10.27 -32.73 -0.45
N GLY A 214 -10.93 -31.72 0.13
CA GLY A 214 -10.49 -30.32 0.01
C GLY A 214 -9.24 -30.06 0.86
N GLN A 215 -8.08 -29.87 0.23
CA GLN A 215 -6.84 -29.57 0.96
C GLN A 215 -6.88 -28.15 1.51
N ARG A 216 -6.99 -28.01 2.83
CA ARG A 216 -7.01 -26.71 3.52
C ARG A 216 -5.67 -25.98 3.37
N LEU A 217 -5.74 -24.65 3.25
CA LEU A 217 -4.57 -23.78 3.30
C LEU A 217 -3.86 -23.93 4.65
N ARG A 218 -2.53 -24.01 4.59
CA ARG A 218 -1.62 -24.06 5.74
C ARG A 218 -0.92 -22.72 5.96
N HIS A 219 -0.53 -22.03 4.89
CA HIS A 219 0.11 -20.71 4.99
C HIS A 219 -0.60 -19.68 4.12
N LEU A 220 -0.57 -18.43 4.57
CA LEU A 220 -0.93 -17.26 3.77
C LEU A 220 0.31 -16.38 3.61
N LEU A 221 0.58 -15.96 2.38
CA LEU A 221 1.56 -14.95 2.04
C LEU A 221 0.82 -13.63 1.84
N ILE A 222 0.70 -12.85 2.90
CA ILE A 222 0.02 -11.55 2.88
C ILE A 222 0.96 -10.55 2.21
N PHE A 223 0.55 -10.00 1.07
CA PHE A 223 1.34 -9.02 0.32
C PHE A 223 0.46 -7.91 -0.26
N ASP A 224 1.02 -6.71 -0.35
CA ASP A 224 0.38 -5.47 -0.80
C ASP A 224 1.50 -4.65 -1.47
N LEU A 225 1.44 -4.47 -2.78
CA LEU A 225 2.53 -3.90 -3.57
C LEU A 225 2.38 -2.38 -3.66
N GLU A 226 3.50 -1.67 -3.61
CA GLU A 226 3.50 -0.24 -3.93
C GLU A 226 3.97 0.02 -5.37
N GLY A 227 3.42 1.06 -5.99
CA GLY A 227 3.83 1.56 -7.31
C GLY A 227 2.76 1.41 -8.39
N LYS A 228 2.22 2.51 -8.89
CA LYS A 228 1.01 2.48 -9.76
C LYS A 228 1.27 1.87 -11.14
N TYR A 229 2.47 2.09 -11.70
CA TYR A 229 2.82 1.72 -13.09
C TYR A 229 3.87 0.62 -13.15
N GLU A 230 4.80 0.65 -12.19
CA GLU A 230 5.79 -0.38 -11.93
C GLU A 230 5.95 -0.53 -10.42
N ILE A 231 6.26 -1.74 -9.98
CA ILE A 231 6.46 -2.08 -8.58
C ILE A 231 7.67 -1.29 -8.04
N ILE A 232 7.49 -0.63 -6.90
CA ILE A 232 8.55 0.05 -6.12
C ILE A 232 8.78 -0.57 -4.75
N GLU A 233 7.84 -1.36 -4.24
CA GLU A 233 7.98 -2.11 -2.98
C GLU A 233 7.33 -3.50 -3.10
N PHE A 234 8.02 -4.50 -2.55
CA PHE A 234 7.55 -5.89 -2.47
C PHE A 234 7.66 -6.38 -1.01
N PRO A 235 6.63 -6.15 -0.16
CA PRO A 235 6.57 -6.60 1.22
C PRO A 235 5.66 -7.83 1.38
N VAL A 236 6.07 -8.79 2.21
CA VAL A 236 5.31 -10.01 2.50
C VAL A 236 5.40 -10.40 3.97
N ILE A 237 4.26 -10.75 4.57
CA ILE A 237 4.19 -11.45 5.87
C ILE A 237 3.64 -12.86 5.63
N ALA A 238 4.37 -13.88 6.10
CA ALA A 238 3.86 -15.26 6.12
C ALA A 238 3.14 -15.55 7.44
N ILE A 239 1.88 -15.98 7.37
CA ILE A 239 1.09 -16.48 8.50
C ILE A 239 0.87 -17.99 8.35
N ASP A 240 1.21 -18.76 9.38
CA ASP A 240 0.81 -20.16 9.52
C ASP A 240 -0.61 -20.24 10.11
N LEU A 241 -1.55 -20.79 9.35
CA LEU A 241 -2.98 -20.85 9.70
C LEU A 241 -3.31 -21.87 10.81
N ARG A 242 -2.42 -22.82 11.09
CA ARG A 242 -2.63 -23.83 12.14
C ARG A 242 -2.26 -23.28 13.53
N SER A 243 -1.21 -22.49 13.59
CA SER A 243 -0.73 -21.81 14.80
C SER A 243 -1.30 -20.40 14.96
N GLN A 244 -1.86 -19.83 13.89
CA GLN A 244 -2.39 -18.47 13.82
C GLN A 244 -1.33 -17.41 14.18
N ARG A 245 -0.12 -17.62 13.66
CA ARG A 245 1.08 -16.83 13.95
C ARG A 245 1.84 -16.49 12.68
N GLU A 246 2.48 -15.33 12.70
CA GLU A 246 3.56 -14.96 11.82
C GLU A 246 4.73 -15.95 11.95
N VAL A 247 5.22 -16.41 10.79
CA VAL A 247 6.37 -17.31 10.68
C VAL A 247 7.54 -16.69 9.89
N GLY A 248 7.34 -15.51 9.31
CA GLY A 248 8.43 -14.73 8.72
C GLY A 248 7.97 -13.49 7.98
N ARG A 249 8.95 -12.62 7.70
CA ARG A 249 8.79 -11.38 6.91
C ARG A 249 9.80 -11.34 5.77
N PHE A 250 9.37 -10.80 4.64
CA PHE A 250 10.22 -10.43 3.50
C PHE A 250 9.88 -9.00 3.08
N GLN A 251 10.89 -8.20 2.71
CA GLN A 251 10.67 -6.91 2.08
C GLN A 251 11.84 -6.57 1.17
N ARG A 252 11.55 -6.07 -0.03
CA ARG A 252 12.50 -5.33 -0.88
C ARG A 252 11.86 -4.07 -1.43
N PHE A 253 12.69 -3.05 -1.63
CA PHE A 253 12.38 -2.00 -2.61
C PHE A 253 12.73 -2.53 -4.00
N VAL A 254 11.87 -2.25 -4.97
CA VAL A 254 12.03 -2.67 -6.37
C VAL A 254 12.43 -1.44 -7.16
N ARG A 255 13.33 -1.60 -8.13
CA ARG A 255 13.73 -0.54 -9.06
C ARG A 255 12.91 -0.66 -10.35
N PRO A 256 11.97 0.28 -10.63
CA PRO A 256 11.32 0.41 -11.92
C PRO A 256 12.31 0.43 -13.09
N LEU A 257 11.95 -0.24 -14.18
CA LEU A 257 12.76 -0.35 -15.39
C LEU A 257 12.48 0.78 -16.38
N ARG A 258 11.19 1.09 -16.62
CA ARG A 258 10.75 2.05 -17.65
C ARG A 258 10.49 3.44 -17.07
N LEU A 259 9.92 3.51 -15.87
CA LEU A 259 9.55 4.76 -15.19
C LEU A 259 10.77 5.62 -14.84
N PHE A 260 11.92 4.98 -14.60
CA PHE A 260 13.18 5.63 -14.24
C PHE A 260 14.20 5.65 -15.39
N ASP A 261 13.82 5.23 -16.60
CA ASP A 261 14.68 5.30 -17.77
C ASP A 261 15.07 6.77 -18.08
N GLY A 262 16.34 6.99 -18.40
CA GLY A 262 16.93 8.32 -18.60
C GLY A 262 17.06 9.21 -17.33
N TYR A 263 16.65 8.76 -16.14
CA TYR A 263 16.78 9.55 -14.91
C TYR A 263 18.05 9.22 -14.11
N VAL A 264 18.66 10.24 -13.51
CA VAL A 264 19.71 10.04 -12.49
C VAL A 264 19.06 9.54 -11.20
N LEU A 265 19.44 8.34 -10.78
CA LEU A 265 18.85 7.70 -9.61
C LEU A 265 19.37 8.30 -8.30
N THR A 266 18.55 8.23 -7.26
CA THR A 266 18.88 8.48 -5.85
C THR A 266 20.15 7.69 -5.48
N PRO A 267 21.23 8.37 -5.05
CA PRO A 267 22.42 7.71 -4.51
C PRO A 267 22.05 6.75 -3.37
N ASP A 268 22.76 5.63 -3.29
CA ASP A 268 22.58 4.60 -2.26
C ASP A 268 21.18 3.97 -2.20
N SER A 269 20.35 4.14 -3.24
CA SER A 269 19.05 3.47 -3.36
C SER A 269 19.18 1.95 -3.18
N PRO A 270 18.50 1.34 -2.18
CA PRO A 270 18.60 -0.08 -1.86
C PRO A 270 17.75 -0.97 -2.79
N ALA A 271 17.21 -0.40 -3.86
CA ALA A 271 16.22 -1.06 -4.70
C ALA A 271 16.87 -1.97 -5.74
N ALA A 272 16.40 -3.21 -5.85
CA ALA A 272 16.89 -4.18 -6.82
C ALA A 272 15.91 -4.32 -8.02
N PRO A 273 16.38 -4.69 -9.22
CA PRO A 273 15.51 -5.06 -10.32
C PRO A 273 14.48 -6.12 -9.93
N PHE A 274 13.27 -6.02 -10.48
CA PHE A 274 12.17 -6.93 -10.13
C PHE A 274 12.50 -8.44 -10.26
N PRO A 275 13.23 -8.92 -11.31
CA PRO A 275 13.61 -10.34 -11.39
C PRO A 275 14.46 -10.81 -10.20
N GLU A 276 15.44 -10.02 -9.77
CA GLU A 276 16.29 -10.33 -8.61
C GLU A 276 15.45 -10.37 -7.32
N VAL A 277 14.51 -9.43 -7.15
CA VAL A 277 13.60 -9.43 -5.99
C VAL A 277 12.70 -10.66 -5.96
N LEU A 278 12.25 -11.14 -7.12
CA LEU A 278 11.44 -12.35 -7.24
C LEU A 278 12.24 -13.62 -6.91
N GLU A 279 13.49 -13.71 -7.37
CA GLU A 279 14.41 -14.80 -7.01
C GLU A 279 14.75 -14.80 -5.51
N GLU A 280 15.05 -13.64 -4.93
CA GLU A 280 15.31 -13.51 -3.49
C GLU A 280 14.06 -13.86 -2.65
N PHE A 281 12.88 -13.50 -3.14
CA PHE A 281 11.61 -13.86 -2.51
C PHE A 281 11.39 -15.39 -2.50
N GLU A 282 11.64 -16.05 -3.62
CA GLU A 282 11.52 -17.51 -3.70
C GLU A 282 12.56 -18.23 -2.81
N GLN A 283 13.80 -17.74 -2.76
CA GLN A 283 14.83 -18.24 -1.84
C GLN A 283 14.38 -18.08 -0.37
N TRP A 284 13.79 -16.94 -0.02
CA TRP A 284 13.21 -16.71 1.30
C TRP A 284 12.04 -17.66 1.59
N MET A 285 11.15 -17.90 0.64
CA MET A 285 10.06 -18.88 0.79
C MET A 285 10.60 -20.29 1.04
N ARG A 286 11.55 -20.74 0.23
CA ARG A 286 12.18 -22.07 0.37
C ARG A 286 12.84 -22.24 1.74
N LYS A 287 13.50 -21.19 2.25
CA LYS A 287 14.10 -21.17 3.60
C LYS A 287 13.08 -21.15 4.73
N THR A 288 11.96 -20.43 4.56
CA THR A 288 11.01 -20.12 5.66
C THR A 288 9.87 -21.13 5.74
N LEU A 289 9.40 -21.64 4.59
CA LEU A 289 8.24 -22.53 4.45
C LEU A 289 8.60 -23.92 3.91
N GLY A 290 9.83 -24.13 3.43
CA GLY A 290 10.31 -25.40 2.87
C GLY A 290 9.92 -25.67 1.41
N HIS A 291 9.26 -24.73 0.73
CA HIS A 291 8.78 -24.86 -0.64
C HIS A 291 8.82 -23.51 -1.40
N GLY A 292 8.73 -23.55 -2.73
CA GLY A 292 8.85 -22.38 -3.61
C GLY A 292 7.52 -21.93 -4.23
N LEU A 293 7.60 -21.04 -5.23
CA LEU A 293 6.44 -20.53 -5.96
C LEU A 293 5.76 -21.62 -6.79
N ASP A 294 6.53 -22.54 -7.38
CA ASP A 294 5.99 -23.65 -8.19
C ASP A 294 5.03 -24.56 -7.40
N ASP A 295 5.26 -24.69 -6.09
CA ASP A 295 4.49 -25.52 -5.16
C ASP A 295 3.13 -24.87 -4.76
N MET A 296 2.89 -23.61 -5.14
CA MET A 296 1.66 -22.85 -4.82
C MET A 296 0.55 -22.97 -5.88
N ALA A 297 0.77 -23.75 -6.94
CA ALA A 297 -0.18 -23.87 -8.05
C ALA A 297 -1.03 -25.15 -7.99
N GLY A 298 -2.29 -25.04 -8.43
CA GLY A 298 -3.19 -26.18 -8.61
C GLY A 298 -3.81 -26.76 -7.33
N ALA A 299 -4.50 -27.89 -7.47
CA ALA A 299 -5.39 -28.45 -6.45
C ALA A 299 -4.72 -28.98 -5.17
N ARG A 300 -3.38 -29.00 -5.10
CA ARG A 300 -2.59 -29.40 -3.91
C ARG A 300 -1.92 -28.22 -3.20
N ALA A 301 -2.17 -26.99 -3.65
CA ALA A 301 -1.58 -25.80 -3.06
C ALA A 301 -2.01 -25.65 -1.59
N THR A 302 -1.04 -25.75 -0.67
CA THR A 302 -1.24 -25.49 0.77
C THR A 302 -0.86 -24.07 1.18
N THR A 303 -0.35 -23.28 0.25
CA THR A 303 0.06 -21.90 0.48
C THR A 303 -0.58 -21.03 -0.61
N ALA A 304 -1.18 -19.92 -0.21
CA ALA A 304 -1.78 -18.95 -1.13
C ALA A 304 -1.32 -17.54 -0.81
N PHE A 305 -1.25 -16.69 -1.83
CA PHE A 305 -1.16 -15.25 -1.60
C PHE A 305 -2.47 -14.70 -1.02
N LEU A 306 -2.37 -13.64 -0.23
CA LEU A 306 -3.51 -12.87 0.24
C LEU A 306 -3.25 -11.37 0.04
N THR A 307 -4.23 -10.69 -0.55
CA THR A 307 -4.11 -9.30 -1.06
C THR A 307 -5.33 -8.47 -0.68
N CYS A 308 -5.19 -7.14 -0.62
CA CYS A 308 -6.29 -6.21 -0.33
C CYS A 308 -7.15 -5.87 -1.57
N GLY A 309 -7.39 -6.87 -2.42
CA GLY A 309 -8.06 -6.71 -3.71
C GLY A 309 -7.48 -7.68 -4.73
N ASP A 310 -7.77 -7.44 -6.01
CA ASP A 310 -7.25 -8.26 -7.11
C ASP A 310 -6.08 -7.60 -7.85
N TRP A 311 -5.62 -6.43 -7.40
CA TRP A 311 -4.69 -5.59 -8.14
C TRP A 311 -3.26 -6.13 -8.07
N ASP A 312 -2.75 -6.49 -6.89
CA ASP A 312 -1.35 -6.86 -6.66
C ASP A 312 -0.90 -8.05 -7.49
N CYS A 313 -1.69 -9.13 -7.50
CA CYS A 313 -1.41 -10.30 -8.33
C CYS A 313 -1.41 -9.93 -9.82
N LYS A 314 -2.39 -9.14 -10.31
CA LYS A 314 -2.40 -8.64 -11.70
C LYS A 314 -1.22 -7.70 -11.99
N HIS A 315 -0.73 -6.98 -11.00
CA HIS A 315 0.40 -6.07 -11.13
C HIS A 315 1.72 -6.84 -11.26
N VAL A 316 1.87 -7.99 -10.59
CA VAL A 316 2.98 -8.93 -10.83
C VAL A 316 3.00 -9.41 -12.29
N HIS A 317 1.86 -9.84 -12.87
CA HIS A 317 1.81 -10.19 -14.30
C HIS A 317 2.24 -9.03 -15.19
N THR A 318 1.81 -7.81 -14.85
CA THR A 318 2.19 -6.58 -15.57
C THR A 318 3.69 -6.33 -15.49
N GLN A 319 4.31 -6.42 -14.30
CA GLN A 319 5.74 -6.20 -14.10
C GLN A 319 6.59 -7.29 -14.77
N CYS A 320 6.16 -8.56 -14.73
CA CYS A 320 6.80 -9.64 -15.49
C CYS A 320 6.81 -9.33 -17.00
N GLY A 321 5.68 -8.86 -17.56
CA GLY A 321 5.58 -8.43 -18.95
C GLY A 321 6.43 -7.19 -19.28
N ILE A 322 6.66 -6.31 -18.30
CA ILE A 322 7.58 -5.17 -18.43
C ILE A 322 9.04 -5.63 -18.50
N CYS A 323 9.43 -6.56 -17.63
CA CYS A 323 10.77 -7.12 -17.51
C CYS A 323 11.08 -8.24 -18.52
N GLY A 324 10.08 -8.74 -19.26
CA GLY A 324 10.26 -9.83 -20.24
C GLY A 324 10.46 -11.22 -19.62
N ILE A 325 10.01 -11.44 -18.38
CA ILE A 325 10.16 -12.71 -17.65
C ILE A 325 8.82 -13.49 -17.60
N PRO A 326 8.84 -14.83 -17.50
CA PRO A 326 7.62 -15.61 -17.29
C PRO A 326 6.96 -15.28 -15.95
N VAL A 327 5.63 -15.30 -15.90
CA VAL A 327 4.88 -15.13 -14.64
C VAL A 327 4.82 -16.46 -13.88
N PRO A 328 5.28 -16.53 -12.61
CA PRO A 328 5.10 -17.73 -11.79
C PRO A 328 3.61 -18.07 -11.63
N SER A 329 3.28 -19.36 -11.76
CA SER A 329 1.89 -19.85 -11.70
C SER A 329 1.20 -19.57 -10.37
N ALA A 330 1.97 -19.38 -9.29
CA ALA A 330 1.50 -18.92 -7.98
C ALA A 330 0.63 -17.65 -8.05
N PHE A 331 0.95 -16.69 -8.94
CA PHE A 331 0.21 -15.42 -9.07
C PHE A 331 -1.06 -15.53 -9.92
N ARG A 332 -1.52 -16.75 -10.26
CA ARG A 332 -2.80 -16.99 -10.96
C ARG A 332 -3.97 -17.21 -10.01
N GLN A 333 -3.70 -17.41 -8.72
CA GLN A 333 -4.73 -17.65 -7.70
C GLN A 333 -4.35 -17.00 -6.36
N TRP A 334 -5.30 -16.37 -5.69
CA TRP A 334 -5.09 -15.68 -4.41
C TRP A 334 -6.36 -15.61 -3.56
N VAL A 335 -6.18 -15.19 -2.31
CA VAL A 335 -7.25 -14.77 -1.40
C VAL A 335 -7.38 -13.25 -1.50
N ASN A 336 -8.49 -12.77 -2.06
CA ASN A 336 -8.88 -11.38 -1.95
C ASN A 336 -9.62 -11.19 -0.62
N VAL A 337 -8.95 -10.61 0.37
CA VAL A 337 -9.47 -10.49 1.74
C VAL A 337 -10.72 -9.60 1.83
N LYS A 338 -10.93 -8.67 0.88
CA LYS A 338 -12.15 -7.84 0.83
C LYS A 338 -13.39 -8.71 0.70
N ARG A 339 -13.32 -9.78 -0.13
CA ARG A 339 -14.41 -10.75 -0.35
C ARG A 339 -14.69 -11.54 0.93
N SER A 340 -13.64 -12.10 1.55
CA SER A 340 -13.75 -12.84 2.81
C SER A 340 -14.34 -12.00 3.96
N TYR A 341 -14.02 -10.70 4.01
CA TYR A 341 -14.63 -9.74 4.95
C TYR A 341 -16.12 -9.48 4.65
N SER A 342 -16.48 -9.26 3.37
CA SER A 342 -17.87 -9.08 2.94
C SER A 342 -18.73 -10.32 3.25
N ASP A 343 -18.19 -11.52 3.03
CA ASP A 343 -18.90 -12.78 3.30
C ASP A 343 -19.08 -13.02 4.81
N ALA A 344 -18.05 -12.76 5.61
CA ALA A 344 -18.08 -12.98 7.06
C ALA A 344 -18.95 -11.97 7.83
N TYR A 345 -19.00 -10.71 7.37
CA TYR A 345 -19.56 -9.60 8.15
C TYR A 345 -20.72 -8.85 7.49
N GLY A 346 -20.95 -9.10 6.20
CA GLY A 346 -21.92 -8.36 5.39
C GLY A 346 -21.45 -6.94 5.03
N GLY A 347 -21.99 -6.42 3.93
CA GLY A 347 -21.64 -5.10 3.40
C GLY A 347 -20.44 -5.11 2.46
N GLU A 348 -20.02 -3.93 2.03
CA GLU A 348 -18.96 -3.74 1.03
C GLU A 348 -17.69 -3.20 1.70
N PHE A 349 -16.59 -3.96 1.59
CA PHE A 349 -15.27 -3.53 2.06
C PHE A 349 -14.45 -3.05 0.87
N ARG A 350 -14.34 -1.73 0.70
CA ARG A 350 -13.72 -1.11 -0.49
C ARG A 350 -12.19 -1.22 -0.52
N GLY A 351 -11.56 -1.32 0.65
CA GLY A 351 -10.11 -1.49 0.82
C GLY A 351 -9.69 -1.53 2.30
N MET A 352 -8.39 -1.56 2.59
CA MET A 352 -7.85 -1.84 3.92
C MET A 352 -8.45 -0.97 5.03
N LYS A 353 -8.56 0.35 4.81
CA LYS A 353 -9.14 1.29 5.79
C LYS A 353 -10.57 0.92 6.20
N SER A 354 -11.38 0.36 5.30
CA SER A 354 -12.75 -0.07 5.64
C SER A 354 -12.79 -1.29 6.57
N MET A 355 -11.81 -2.20 6.45
CA MET A 355 -11.64 -3.34 7.37
C MET A 355 -11.09 -2.86 8.72
N LEU A 356 -10.07 -1.99 8.73
CA LEU A 356 -9.52 -1.39 9.95
C LEU A 356 -10.55 -0.55 10.73
N ALA A 357 -11.46 0.15 10.04
CA ALA A 357 -12.55 0.87 10.67
C ALA A 357 -13.45 -0.05 11.50
N ARG A 358 -13.76 -1.25 11.00
CA ARG A 358 -14.50 -2.29 11.75
C ARG A 358 -13.73 -2.74 12.99
N LEU A 359 -12.41 -2.83 12.91
CA LEU A 359 -11.54 -3.18 14.04
C LEU A 359 -11.33 -2.02 15.03
N LYS A 360 -11.82 -0.81 14.72
CA LYS A 360 -11.53 0.44 15.45
C LYS A 360 -10.03 0.75 15.51
N LEU A 361 -9.30 0.39 14.44
CA LEU A 361 -7.87 0.66 14.25
C LEU A 361 -7.61 1.88 13.34
N LEU A 362 -8.57 2.81 13.29
CA LEU A 362 -8.40 4.12 12.70
C LEU A 362 -8.44 5.20 13.78
N ASP A 363 -7.66 6.28 13.60
CA ASP A 363 -7.71 7.47 14.45
C ASP A 363 -9.01 8.28 14.23
N ARG A 364 -9.13 9.43 14.91
CA ARG A 364 -10.33 10.30 14.81
C ARG A 364 -10.47 10.99 13.45
N GLN A 365 -9.40 11.01 12.66
CA GLN A 365 -9.31 11.59 11.33
C GLN A 365 -9.50 10.51 10.24
N GLY A 366 -9.60 9.24 10.62
CA GLY A 366 -9.76 8.11 9.73
C GLY A 366 -8.44 7.59 9.14
N ASN A 367 -7.28 7.89 9.73
CA ASN A 367 -5.99 7.34 9.33
C ASN A 367 -5.67 6.05 10.09
N VAL A 368 -4.72 5.26 9.59
CA VAL A 368 -4.29 4.00 10.24
C VAL A 368 -3.58 4.29 11.56
N MET A 369 -3.97 3.59 12.63
CA MET A 369 -3.35 3.77 13.96
C MET A 369 -1.94 3.17 14.08
N HIS A 370 -1.58 2.26 13.17
CA HIS A 370 -0.29 1.57 13.15
C HIS A 370 0.36 1.76 11.78
N GLY A 371 1.62 2.20 11.79
CA GLY A 371 2.42 2.50 10.62
C GLY A 371 1.95 3.71 9.82
N PHE A 372 2.39 3.71 8.57
CA PHE A 372 2.06 4.68 7.53
C PHE A 372 1.23 3.97 6.45
N HIS A 373 0.15 4.60 6.00
CA HIS A 373 -0.60 4.11 4.85
C HIS A 373 0.17 4.44 3.56
N HIS A 374 0.12 3.55 2.58
CA HIS A 374 0.91 3.59 1.36
C HIS A 374 2.44 3.46 1.59
N LEU A 375 2.80 2.70 2.64
CA LEU A 375 4.10 2.06 2.76
C LEU A 375 3.82 0.58 2.95
N GLY A 376 4.10 -0.22 1.91
CA GLY A 376 3.50 -1.55 1.77
C GLY A 376 3.82 -2.47 2.95
N MET A 377 5.00 -2.37 3.56
CA MET A 377 5.35 -3.11 4.78
C MET A 377 4.37 -2.87 5.95
N HIS A 378 3.90 -1.64 6.15
CA HIS A 378 2.92 -1.32 7.18
C HIS A 378 1.50 -1.75 6.79
N ASP A 379 1.15 -1.63 5.50
CA ASP A 379 -0.17 -2.02 5.01
C ASP A 379 -0.34 -3.56 5.05
N VAL A 380 0.68 -4.37 4.73
CA VAL A 380 0.60 -5.83 4.94
C VAL A 380 0.48 -6.23 6.41
N GLU A 381 1.07 -5.47 7.35
CA GLU A 381 0.90 -5.74 8.78
C GLU A 381 -0.53 -5.43 9.23
N ASN A 382 -1.13 -4.37 8.70
CA ASN A 382 -2.51 -3.99 8.95
C ASN A 382 -3.53 -4.94 8.27
N ILE A 383 -3.25 -5.43 7.06
CA ILE A 383 -4.00 -6.53 6.43
C ILE A 383 -3.85 -7.80 7.29
N GLY A 384 -2.65 -8.08 7.82
CA GLY A 384 -2.41 -9.18 8.74
C GLY A 384 -3.26 -9.11 10.02
N ARG A 385 -3.42 -7.92 10.62
CA ARG A 385 -4.38 -7.72 11.74
C ARG A 385 -5.81 -8.07 11.34
N CYS A 386 -6.23 -7.72 10.12
CA CYS A 386 -7.54 -8.08 9.57
C CYS A 386 -7.69 -9.59 9.35
N VAL A 387 -6.65 -10.25 8.81
CA VAL A 387 -6.63 -11.71 8.62
C VAL A 387 -6.70 -12.46 9.95
N LEU A 388 -5.91 -12.05 10.94
CA LEU A 388 -5.98 -12.64 12.28
C LEU A 388 -7.37 -12.48 12.90
N ARG A 389 -8.07 -11.35 12.65
CA ARG A 389 -9.43 -11.17 13.15
C ARG A 389 -10.43 -12.14 12.51
N LEU A 390 -10.35 -12.40 11.20
CA LEU A 390 -11.18 -13.42 10.55
C LEU A 390 -10.97 -14.80 11.20
N LEU A 391 -9.71 -15.14 11.48
CA LEU A 391 -9.35 -16.40 12.12
C LEU A 391 -9.82 -16.50 13.58
N GLU A 392 -9.82 -15.39 14.33
CA GLU A 392 -10.36 -15.28 15.70
C GLU A 392 -11.89 -15.46 15.72
N ASP A 393 -12.60 -14.88 14.75
CA ASP A 393 -14.05 -15.04 14.56
C ASP A 393 -14.43 -16.42 13.95
N GLY A 394 -13.45 -17.31 13.70
CA GLY A 394 -13.67 -18.68 13.22
C GLY A 394 -13.94 -18.83 11.71
N VAL A 395 -13.63 -17.81 10.91
CA VAL A 395 -13.83 -17.81 9.45
C VAL A 395 -12.77 -18.67 8.77
N GLU A 396 -13.20 -19.61 7.92
CA GLU A 396 -12.29 -20.37 7.06
C GLU A 396 -11.86 -19.53 5.85
N ILE A 397 -10.55 -19.34 5.69
CA ILE A 397 -9.97 -18.57 4.59
C ILE A 397 -9.71 -19.50 3.39
N GLN A 398 -10.26 -19.13 2.23
CA GLN A 398 -10.18 -19.90 0.99
C GLN A 398 -9.78 -19.00 -0.19
N ILE A 399 -9.17 -19.60 -1.21
CA ILE A 399 -8.83 -18.93 -2.48
C ILE A 399 -10.13 -18.49 -3.16
N ASN A 400 -10.22 -17.21 -3.51
CA ASN A 400 -11.44 -16.61 -4.06
C ASN A 400 -11.17 -15.52 -5.13
N GLY A 401 -9.92 -15.37 -5.58
CA GLY A 401 -9.50 -14.53 -6.70
C GLY A 401 -8.59 -15.32 -7.66
N TRP A 402 -8.78 -15.12 -8.97
CA TRP A 402 -8.10 -15.87 -10.03
C TRP A 402 -7.75 -14.97 -11.23
N MET A 403 -6.71 -15.35 -11.97
CA MET A 403 -6.35 -14.80 -13.28
C MET A 403 -6.13 -15.97 -14.26
N THR A 404 -6.91 -15.99 -15.34
CA THR A 404 -6.91 -17.01 -16.40
C THR A 404 -5.78 -16.80 -17.40
#